data_AF-A0A950N2B1-F1
#
_entry.id   AF-A0A950N2B1-F1
#
_cell.length_a   1.000
_cell.length_b   1.000
_cell.length_c   1.000
_cell.angle_alpha   90.00
_cell.angle_beta   90.00
_cell.angle_gamma   90.00
#
_symmetry.space_group_name_H-M   'P 1'
#
loop_
_entity.id
_entity.type
_entity.pdbx_description
1 polymer ?
#
loop_
_entity_poly.entity_id
_entity_poly.type
_entity_poly.pdbx_seq_one_letter_code
_entity_poly.pdbx_strand_id
1 'polypeptide(L)'
;MSGLERFVKAGTVLGFIGLAAAMLGLAIFVMSGMVVVENRRAAVLIRKTGDDLPNGEILATAEQKGIQAETLPEGWYWRNPYT
;
A
#
# COMPACT_ATOMS: atom_id res chain seq x y z
N MET A 1 -44.85 -12.13 3.84
CA MET A 1 -43.58 -11.83 3.15
C MET A 1 -43.25 -13.01 2.25
N SER A 2 -43.28 -12.81 0.94
CA SER A 2 -43.07 -13.87 -0.05
C SER A 2 -41.61 -14.33 -0.05
N GLY A 3 -41.34 -15.58 -0.43
CA GLY A 3 -39.97 -16.13 -0.48
C GLY A 3 -39.02 -15.30 -1.38
N LEU A 4 -39.58 -14.65 -2.40
CA LEU A 4 -38.87 -13.78 -3.33
C LEU A 4 -38.31 -12.52 -2.65
N GLU A 5 -39.09 -11.86 -1.79
CA GLU A 5 -38.65 -10.66 -1.06
C GLU A 5 -37.49 -10.97 -0.10
N ARG A 6 -37.49 -12.16 0.51
CA ARG A 6 -36.41 -12.60 1.39
C ARG A 6 -35.12 -12.84 0.61
N PHE A 7 -35.22 -13.43 -0.58
CA PHE A 7 -34.08 -13.67 -1.46
C PHE A 7 -33.44 -12.37 -1.95
N VAL A 8 -34.26 -11.41 -2.40
CA VAL A 8 -33.79 -10.09 -2.86
C VAL A 8 -33.11 -9.33 -1.71
N LYS A 9 -33.71 -9.29 -0.51
CA LYS A 9 -33.11 -8.65 0.66
C LYS A 9 -31.78 -9.28 1.05
N ALA A 10 -31.67 -10.61 1.05
CA ALA A 10 -30.43 -11.29 1.36
C ALA A 10 -29.32 -10.96 0.34
N GLY A 11 -29.62 -10.95 -0.95
CA GLY A 11 -28.68 -10.56 -2.00
C GLY A 11 -28.18 -9.11 -1.87
N THR A 12 -29.09 -8.17 -1.57
CA THR A 12 -28.74 -6.77 -1.32
C THR A 12 -27.82 -6.61 -0.11
N VAL A 13 -28.11 -7.30 1.00
CA VAL A 13 -27.28 -7.27 2.22
C VAL A 13 -25.89 -7.83 1.95
N LEU A 14 -25.79 -8.97 1.27
CA LEU A 14 -24.50 -9.56 0.88
C LEU A 14 -23.71 -8.62 -0.04
N GLY A 15 -24.38 -7.95 -0.98
CA GLY A 15 -23.76 -6.94 -1.84
C GLY A 15 -23.14 -5.78 -1.05
N PHE A 16 -23.86 -5.23 -0.07
CA PHE A 16 -23.34 -4.18 0.80
C PHE A 16 -22.16 -4.63 1.67
N ILE A 17 -22.22 -5.86 2.20
CA ILE A 17 -21.10 -6.44 2.98
C ILE A 17 -19.86 -6.58 2.09
N GLY A 18 -20.02 -7.11 0.87
CA GLY A 18 -18.93 -7.24 -0.09
C GLY A 18 -18.31 -5.89 -0.45
N LEU A 19 -19.15 -4.87 -0.69
CA LEU A 19 -18.69 -3.51 -0.97
C LEU A 19 -17.95 -2.91 0.23
N ALA A 20 -18.48 -3.04 1.44
CA ALA A 20 -17.83 -2.57 2.66
C ALA A 20 -16.48 -3.24 2.89
N ALA A 21 -16.39 -4.56 2.68
CA ALA A 21 -15.13 -5.29 2.77
C ALA A 21 -14.11 -4.83 1.72
N ALA A 22 -14.54 -4.58 0.48
CA ALA A 22 -13.67 -4.05 -0.56
C ALA A 22 -13.17 -2.64 -0.23
N MET A 23 -14.03 -1.75 0.28
CA MET A 23 -13.64 -0.42 0.73
C MET A 23 -12.65 -0.48 1.90
N LEU A 24 -12.88 -1.38 2.86
CA LEU A 24 -11.97 -1.60 3.97
C LEU A 24 -10.61 -2.11 3.49
N GLY A 25 -10.59 -3.09 2.58
CA GLY A 25 -9.36 -3.59 1.97
C GLY A 25 -8.59 -2.50 1.23
N LEU A 26 -9.29 -1.66 0.46
CA LEU A 26 -8.70 -0.52 -0.22
C LEU A 26 -8.15 0.52 0.77
N ALA A 27 -8.88 0.82 1.85
CA ALA A 27 -8.42 1.74 2.88
C ALA A 27 -7.14 1.21 3.56
N ILE A 28 -7.10 -0.08 3.91
CA ILE A 28 -5.91 -0.73 4.49
C ILE A 28 -4.73 -0.65 3.52
N PHE A 29 -4.97 -0.90 2.23
CA PHE A 29 -3.93 -0.80 1.19
C PHE A 29 -3.37 0.61 1.03
N VAL A 30 -4.24 1.64 0.99
CA VAL A 30 -3.80 3.03 0.86
C VAL A 30 -3.04 3.46 2.12
N MET A 31 -3.53 3.10 3.30
CA MET A 31 -2.92 3.46 4.58
C MET A 31 -1.58 2.75 4.80
N SER A 32 -1.42 1.51 4.36
CA SER A 32 -0.16 0.76 4.50
C SER A 32 0.97 1.31 3.62
N GLY A 33 0.63 1.97 2.52
CA GLY A 33 1.60 2.66 1.66
C GLY A 33 1.94 4.09 2.07
N MET A 34 1.28 4.64 3.10
CA MET A 34 1.48 6.04 3.49
C MET A 34 2.74 6.20 4.35
N VAL A 35 3.67 7.06 3.91
CA VAL A 35 4.89 7.45 4.61
C VAL A 35 4.78 8.92 5.00
N VAL A 36 4.80 9.18 6.30
CA VAL A 36 4.76 10.54 6.86
C VAL A 36 6.13 10.88 7.41
N VAL A 37 6.76 11.89 6.83
CA VAL A 37 8.08 12.37 7.24
C VAL A 37 7.88 13.65 8.06
N GLU A 38 8.27 13.59 9.33
CA GLU A 38 8.20 14.73 10.26
C GLU A 38 9.09 15.89 9.82
N ASN A 39 8.75 17.10 10.29
CA ASN A 39 9.55 18.29 10.06
C ASN A 39 10.99 18.11 10.53
N ARG A 40 11.96 18.54 9.71
CA ARG A 40 13.41 18.43 9.96
C ARG A 40 13.92 16.98 9.99
N ARG A 41 13.21 16.05 9.37
CA ARG A 41 13.67 14.68 9.11
C ARG A 41 13.63 14.39 7.61
N ALA A 42 14.41 13.42 7.19
CA ALA A 42 14.31 12.80 5.88
C ALA A 42 14.17 11.28 6.06
N ALA A 43 13.42 10.63 5.18
CA ALA A 43 13.30 9.19 5.17
C ALA A 43 14.26 8.57 4.15
N VAL A 44 15.09 7.65 4.63
CA VAL A 44 15.91 6.76 3.80
C VAL A 44 15.09 5.52 3.48
N LEU A 45 14.94 5.20 2.20
CA LEU A 45 14.14 4.07 1.74
C LEU A 45 15.00 2.82 1.55
N ILE A 46 14.46 1.67 1.92
CA ILE A 46 15.07 0.36 1.67
C ILE A 46 14.06 -0.46 0.89
N ARG A 47 14.39 -0.81 -0.35
CA ARG A 47 13.58 -1.71 -1.16
C ARG A 47 13.97 -3.15 -0.86
N LYS A 48 12.98 -4.02 -0.67
CA LYS A 48 13.20 -5.44 -0.35
C LYS A 48 13.12 -6.35 -1.57
N THR A 49 12.58 -5.85 -2.67
CA THR A 49 12.40 -6.58 -3.92
C THR A 49 13.15 -5.89 -5.08
N GLY A 50 13.34 -6.59 -6.19
CA GLY A 50 14.12 -6.10 -7.33
C GLY A 50 15.44 -6.84 -7.52
N ASP A 51 16.24 -6.34 -8.46
CA ASP A 51 17.51 -6.95 -8.86
C ASP A 51 18.55 -6.87 -7.74
N ASP A 52 19.48 -7.82 -7.76
CA ASP A 52 20.61 -7.82 -6.84
C ASP A 52 21.56 -6.65 -7.10
N LEU A 53 22.08 -6.13 -5.99
CA LEU A 53 23.09 -5.08 -6.05
C LEU A 53 24.43 -5.66 -6.54
N PRO A 54 25.15 -4.99 -7.46
CA PRO A 54 26.48 -5.41 -7.85
C PRO A 54 27.43 -5.47 -6.66
N ASN A 55 28.40 -6.38 -6.71
CA ASN A 55 29.34 -6.55 -5.61
C ASN A 55 30.17 -5.27 -5.40
N GLY A 56 30.20 -4.79 -4.16
CA GLY A 56 30.90 -3.56 -3.78
C GLY A 56 30.06 -2.28 -3.89
N GLU A 57 28.84 -2.34 -4.40
CA GLU A 57 27.90 -1.21 -4.38
C GLU A 57 27.08 -1.20 -3.08
N ILE A 58 26.65 -0.02 -2.64
CA ILE A 58 25.85 0.18 -1.41
C ILE A 58 24.51 0.85 -1.73
N LEU A 59 24.49 1.75 -2.70
CA LEU A 59 23.29 2.48 -3.11
C LEU A 59 22.62 1.76 -4.29
N ALA A 60 21.37 1.36 -4.08
CA ALA A 60 20.50 0.77 -5.08
C ALA A 60 19.91 1.84 -6.00
N THR A 61 19.86 1.50 -7.28
CA THR A 61 19.04 2.19 -8.28
C THR A 61 17.57 1.79 -8.13
N ALA A 62 16.67 2.47 -8.86
CA ALA A 62 15.22 2.33 -8.71
C ALA A 62 14.67 0.91 -8.96
N GLU A 63 15.42 0.03 -9.62
CA GLU A 63 15.01 -1.35 -9.95
C GLU A 63 15.68 -2.39 -9.04
N GLN A 64 16.68 -1.99 -8.26
CA GLN A 64 17.45 -2.87 -7.39
C GLN A 64 16.91 -2.90 -5.97
N LYS A 65 17.08 -4.04 -5.31
CA LYS A 65 16.83 -4.16 -3.87
C LYS A 65 18.00 -3.54 -3.09
N GLY A 66 17.71 -2.93 -1.94
CA GLY A 66 18.71 -2.28 -1.09
C GLY A 66 18.37 -0.83 -0.74
N ILE A 67 19.35 -0.12 -0.19
CA ILE A 67 19.23 1.27 0.26
C ILE A 67 19.13 2.16 -0.97
N GLN A 68 18.03 2.90 -1.11
CA GLN A 68 17.82 3.77 -2.27
C GLN A 68 18.63 5.06 -2.14
N ALA A 69 19.17 5.54 -3.26
CA ALA A 69 19.88 6.82 -3.30
C ALA A 69 18.96 8.03 -3.08
N GLU A 70 17.70 7.93 -3.51
CA GLU A 70 16.69 8.97 -3.32
C GLU A 70 16.11 8.89 -1.90
N THR A 71 16.08 10.06 -1.22
CA THR A 71 15.46 10.21 0.10
C THR A 71 14.17 11.00 -0.03
N LEU A 72 13.24 10.80 0.90
CA LEU A 72 12.03 11.62 1.00
C LEU A 72 12.27 12.77 1.98
N PRO A 73 12.11 14.04 1.57
CA PRO A 73 12.12 15.16 2.49
C PRO A 73 10.84 15.14 3.35
N GLU A 74 10.67 16.13 4.23
CA GLU A 74 9.43 16.30 5.00
C GLU A 74 8.17 16.27 4.11
N GLY A 75 7.07 15.70 4.63
CA GLY A 75 5.80 15.63 3.90
C GLY A 75 5.11 14.27 3.96
N TRP A 76 4.11 14.13 3.08
CA TRP A 76 3.25 12.96 2.99
C TRP A 76 3.44 12.30 1.64
N TYR A 77 3.92 11.06 1.64
CA TYR A 77 4.22 10.32 0.43
C TYR A 77 3.45 9.02 0.43
N TRP A 78 2.96 8.62 -0.73
CA TRP A 78 2.43 7.28 -0.91
C TRP A 78 3.45 6.45 -1.69
N ARG A 79 3.83 5.29 -1.14
CA ARG A 79 4.69 4.30 -1.77
C ARG A 79 3.98 2.95 -1.76
N ASN A 80 4.15 2.17 -2.82
CA ASN A 80 3.57 0.84 -2.88
C ASN A 80 4.26 -0.05 -1.83
N PRO A 81 3.52 -0.61 -0.85
CA PRO A 81 4.11 -1.42 0.22
C PRO A 81 4.60 -2.80 -0.25
N TYR A 82 4.30 -3.20 -1.49
CA TYR A 82 4.64 -4.51 -2.05
C TYR A 82 5.82 -4.49 -3.03
N THR A 83 6.45 -3.33 -3.26
CA THR A 83 7.63 -3.18 -4.12
C THR A 83 8.84 -2.72 -3.34
#